data_AF-A0A962C7G9-F1
#
_entry.id   AF-A0A962C7G9-F1
#
_cell.length_a   1.000
_cell.length_b   1.000
_cell.length_c   1.000
_cell.angle_alpha   90.00
_cell.angle_beta   90.00
_cell.angle_gamma   90.00
#
_symmetry.space_group_name_H-M   'P 1'
#
loop_
_entity.id
_entity.type
_entity.pdbx_description
1 polymer ?
#
loop_
_entity_poly.entity_id
_entity_poly.type
_entity_poly.pdbx_seq_one_letter_code
_entity_poly.pdbx_strand_id
1 'polypeptide(L)'
;MRNSLRPMVWILAGCLWTQANAATIAVSIDLAADRHPLKQEIFGVSGAPDLGAVAYPLLRWGGNSTTRYNWQADVHNTASDWFFMNIPDGNGTPSGSSVEALLASTLAAGSQPLLTLGTIGWTPKAVQQKRWGYSVIKYGPQLVTECSYFGSNPPAWCTADAGNGTCNPAQNQTGHCNASGLIVGNDPLDTADPATPQTQTAWIAHLQQRFGTAASGGVRYYALDNEPMLWNSTHRDVHPQPLTYDEIWQRTVDYAGAIKVQDPGARIFGPVTWGYCDLFGSAADNCLDGSDRAAHGGVPFVKWYLQQVCSYQAQHGVRLVDFL
;
A
#
# COMPACT_ATOMS: atom_id res chain seq x y z
N MET A 1 92.97 0.61 -18.22
CA MET A 1 91.91 0.19 -17.28
C MET A 1 90.79 -0.44 -18.09
N ARG A 2 90.64 -1.77 -18.00
CA ARG A 2 89.62 -2.56 -18.72
C ARG A 2 88.38 -2.65 -17.84
N ASN A 3 87.23 -2.15 -18.31
CA ASN A 3 85.94 -2.44 -17.71
C ASN A 3 85.24 -3.51 -18.56
N SER A 4 85.19 -4.74 -18.03
CA SER A 4 84.39 -5.84 -18.59
C SER A 4 83.05 -5.90 -17.87
N LEU A 5 81.97 -5.52 -18.54
CA LEU A 5 80.60 -5.77 -18.09
C LEU A 5 80.09 -7.01 -18.82
N ARG A 6 79.83 -8.08 -18.07
CA ARG A 6 79.14 -9.30 -18.55
C ARG A 6 77.64 -9.01 -18.66
N PRO A 7 76.97 -9.37 -19.76
CA PRO A 7 75.53 -9.21 -19.88
C PRO A 7 74.80 -10.30 -19.08
N MET A 8 73.87 -9.85 -18.24
CA MET A 8 72.99 -10.69 -17.44
C MET A 8 71.78 -11.07 -18.30
N VAL A 9 71.65 -12.35 -18.62
CA VAL A 9 70.51 -12.88 -19.39
C VAL A 9 69.34 -13.10 -18.44
N TRP A 10 68.27 -12.34 -18.64
CA TRP A 10 66.99 -12.53 -17.94
C TRP A 10 66.16 -13.55 -18.70
N ILE A 11 65.91 -14.71 -18.08
CA ILE A 11 64.93 -15.68 -18.56
C ILE A 11 63.55 -15.18 -18.15
N LEU A 12 62.79 -14.64 -19.11
CA LEU A 12 61.37 -14.34 -18.94
C LEU A 12 60.58 -15.65 -18.91
N ALA A 13 60.16 -16.06 -17.72
CA ALA A 13 59.13 -17.08 -17.56
C ALA A 13 57.80 -16.53 -18.12
N GLY A 14 57.40 -16.98 -19.31
CA GLY A 14 56.11 -16.64 -19.89
C GLY A 14 54.97 -17.26 -19.10
N CYS A 15 54.22 -16.46 -18.35
CA CYS A 15 52.89 -16.84 -17.90
C CYS A 15 52.01 -17.07 -19.14
N LEU A 16 51.67 -18.33 -19.41
CA LEU A 16 50.61 -18.68 -20.35
C LEU A 16 49.27 -18.27 -19.74
N TRP A 17 48.79 -17.09 -20.10
CA TRP A 17 47.42 -16.68 -19.83
C TRP A 17 46.50 -17.48 -20.76
N THR A 18 45.79 -18.47 -20.24
CA THR A 18 44.65 -19.06 -20.94
C THR A 18 43.56 -17.99 -21.04
N GLN A 19 43.40 -17.37 -22.21
CA GLN A 19 42.24 -16.53 -22.47
C GLN A 19 41.00 -17.42 -22.46
N ALA A 20 40.15 -17.24 -21.44
CA ALA A 20 38.81 -17.80 -21.45
C ALA A 20 38.00 -17.07 -22.55
N ASN A 21 37.82 -17.71 -23.69
CA ASN A 21 36.91 -17.21 -24.71
C ASN A 21 35.47 -17.46 -24.23
N ALA A 22 34.73 -16.39 -23.98
CA ALA A 22 33.29 -16.48 -23.71
C ALA A 22 32.59 -17.12 -24.92
N ALA A 23 31.68 -18.06 -24.67
CA ALA A 23 30.88 -18.67 -25.73
C ALA A 23 30.05 -17.60 -26.45
N THR A 24 30.08 -17.62 -27.79
CA THR A 24 29.23 -16.73 -28.60
C THR A 24 27.78 -17.18 -28.52
N ILE A 25 26.88 -16.26 -28.17
CA ILE A 25 25.43 -16.48 -28.20
C ILE A 25 24.87 -15.77 -29.42
N ALA A 26 24.24 -16.53 -30.33
CA ALA A 26 23.52 -15.95 -31.47
C ALA A 26 22.11 -15.52 -31.03
N VAL A 27 21.77 -14.25 -31.29
CA VAL A 27 20.44 -13.69 -31.07
C VAL A 27 19.84 -13.34 -32.42
N SER A 28 18.61 -13.79 -32.68
CA SER A 28 17.85 -13.41 -33.87
C SER A 28 16.62 -12.60 -33.46
N ILE A 29 16.31 -11.57 -34.24
CA ILE A 29 15.17 -10.68 -34.00
C ILE A 29 14.30 -10.73 -35.26
N ASP A 30 13.08 -11.22 -35.12
CA ASP A 30 12.04 -11.12 -36.15
C ASP A 30 11.05 -10.02 -35.75
N LEU A 31 11.02 -8.93 -36.52
CA LEU A 31 10.15 -7.79 -36.25
C LEU A 31 8.68 -8.04 -36.64
N ALA A 32 8.40 -9.14 -37.35
CA ALA A 32 7.05 -9.54 -37.75
C ALA A 32 6.42 -10.57 -36.81
N ALA A 33 7.22 -11.31 -36.05
CA ALA A 33 6.73 -12.32 -35.10
C ALA A 33 6.10 -11.69 -33.84
N ASP A 34 5.06 -12.32 -33.30
CA ASP A 34 4.45 -12.08 -31.98
C ASP A 34 4.19 -10.61 -31.59
N ARG A 35 3.82 -9.78 -32.57
CA ARG A 35 3.53 -8.36 -32.35
C ARG A 35 2.31 -8.18 -31.45
N HIS A 36 2.51 -7.50 -30.32
CA HIS A 36 1.46 -7.06 -29.42
C HIS A 36 1.77 -5.65 -28.88
N PRO A 37 0.76 -4.84 -28.54
CA PRO A 37 0.98 -3.52 -27.98
C PRO A 37 1.58 -3.60 -26.57
N LEU A 38 2.57 -2.76 -26.30
CA LEU A 38 3.16 -2.59 -24.97
C LEU A 38 2.39 -1.50 -24.22
N LYS A 39 1.75 -1.86 -23.10
CA LYS A 39 1.15 -0.89 -22.19
C LYS A 39 2.28 -0.16 -21.46
N GLN A 40 2.29 1.16 -21.56
CA GLN A 40 3.37 1.97 -20.96
C GLN A 40 3.31 1.90 -19.43
N GLU A 41 2.12 1.70 -18.87
CA GLU A 41 1.86 1.64 -17.42
C GLU A 41 2.67 0.58 -16.67
N ILE A 42 3.26 -0.41 -17.36
CA ILE A 42 4.19 -1.39 -16.75
C ILE A 42 5.48 -0.74 -16.23
N PHE A 43 5.85 0.44 -16.73
CA PHE A 43 7.01 1.21 -16.27
C PHE A 43 6.62 2.20 -15.17
N GLY A 44 5.58 1.90 -14.39
CA GLY A 44 5.14 2.74 -13.28
C GLY A 44 6.09 2.74 -12.07
N VAL A 45 5.86 3.68 -11.16
CA VAL A 45 6.62 3.85 -9.92
C VAL A 45 5.69 4.19 -8.77
N SER A 46 6.08 3.90 -7.53
CA SER A 46 5.35 4.33 -6.33
C SER A 46 6.12 5.41 -5.55
N GLY A 47 5.40 6.20 -4.76
CA GLY A 47 6.01 7.23 -3.89
C GLY A 47 6.14 8.60 -4.56
N ALA A 48 7.16 9.36 -4.17
CA ALA A 48 7.43 10.72 -4.66
C ALA A 48 8.78 10.80 -5.40
N PRO A 49 8.90 10.17 -6.59
CA PRO A 49 10.13 10.19 -7.39
C PRO A 49 10.38 11.58 -8.02
N ASP A 50 11.61 11.79 -8.50
CA ASP A 50 11.92 12.92 -9.39
C ASP A 50 11.39 12.65 -10.81
N LEU A 51 10.22 13.22 -11.12
CA LEU A 51 9.57 13.12 -12.42
C LEU A 51 10.30 13.88 -13.55
N GLY A 52 11.27 14.75 -13.22
CA GLY A 52 12.13 15.40 -14.20
C GLY A 52 13.29 14.51 -14.67
N ALA A 53 13.71 13.55 -13.84
CA ALA A 53 14.79 12.63 -14.15
C ALA A 53 14.33 11.43 -15.00
N VAL A 54 13.13 10.91 -14.72
CA VAL A 54 12.56 9.77 -15.44
C VAL A 54 11.08 10.02 -15.72
N ALA A 55 10.70 9.91 -16.98
CA ALA A 55 9.31 10.05 -17.43
C ALA A 55 8.52 8.76 -17.14
N TYR A 56 8.10 8.58 -15.89
CA TYR A 56 7.25 7.45 -15.50
C TYR A 56 5.82 7.65 -16.03
N PRO A 57 5.24 6.72 -16.81
CA PRO A 57 3.89 6.86 -17.36
C PRO A 57 2.78 6.68 -16.31
N LEU A 58 3.10 6.04 -15.17
CA LEU A 58 2.17 5.81 -14.06
C LEU A 58 2.88 6.08 -12.73
N LEU A 59 2.23 6.82 -11.84
CA LEU A 59 2.68 7.02 -10.47
C LEU A 59 1.61 6.52 -9.49
N ARG A 60 1.96 5.58 -8.62
CA ARG A 60 1.07 5.05 -7.58
C ARG A 60 1.28 5.79 -6.26
N TRP A 61 0.20 6.38 -5.76
CA TRP A 61 0.06 6.80 -4.37
C TRP A 61 -0.71 5.71 -3.61
N GLY A 62 0.02 4.92 -2.82
CA GLY A 62 -0.52 3.75 -2.13
C GLY A 62 0.41 3.25 -1.03
N GLY A 63 0.08 2.10 -0.44
CA GLY A 63 0.78 1.52 0.71
C GLY A 63 -0.03 1.66 2.01
N ASN A 64 0.49 1.09 3.10
CA ASN A 64 -0.21 0.94 4.38
C ASN A 64 -0.88 2.23 4.87
N SER A 65 -0.13 3.34 4.94
CA SER A 65 -0.69 4.61 5.44
C SER A 65 -1.83 5.17 4.57
N THR A 66 -1.92 4.79 3.30
CA THR A 66 -2.96 5.31 2.39
C THR A 66 -4.33 4.66 2.58
N THR A 67 -4.38 3.46 3.16
CA THR A 67 -5.62 2.82 3.64
C THR A 67 -6.37 3.74 4.59
N ARG A 68 -5.62 4.47 5.44
CA ARG A 68 -6.15 5.44 6.38
C ARG A 68 -5.57 6.82 6.13
N TYR A 69 -6.11 7.48 5.12
CA TYR A 69 -5.87 8.90 4.87
C TYR A 69 -7.17 9.70 4.95
N ASN A 70 -7.11 10.88 5.56
CA ASN A 70 -8.20 11.85 5.59
C ASN A 70 -7.81 13.08 4.76
N TRP A 71 -8.39 13.16 3.56
CA TRP A 71 -8.16 14.24 2.60
C TRP A 71 -8.65 15.61 3.07
N GLN A 72 -9.61 15.66 4.00
CA GLN A 72 -10.17 16.92 4.48
C GLN A 72 -9.18 17.67 5.38
N ALA A 73 -8.35 16.91 6.10
CA ALA A 73 -7.40 17.46 7.05
C ALA A 73 -5.94 17.19 6.67
N ASP A 74 -5.65 16.46 5.59
CA ASP A 74 -4.29 16.02 5.24
C ASP A 74 -3.58 15.31 6.40
N VAL A 75 -4.24 14.26 6.90
CA VAL A 75 -3.78 13.42 8.00
C VAL A 75 -3.85 11.97 7.57
N HIS A 76 -2.73 11.27 7.64
CA HIS A 76 -2.73 9.81 7.53
C HIS A 76 -2.62 9.17 8.90
N ASN A 77 -2.90 7.87 8.97
CA ASN A 77 -2.47 7.05 10.08
C ASN A 77 -1.41 6.05 9.61
N THR A 78 -0.32 5.95 10.36
CA THR A 78 0.88 5.16 10.08
C THR A 78 0.70 3.66 10.23
N ALA A 79 -0.49 3.19 10.61
CA ALA A 79 -0.78 1.77 10.81
C ALA A 79 0.21 1.14 11.82
N SER A 80 0.45 -0.17 11.74
CA SER A 80 1.46 -0.82 12.56
C SER A 80 2.90 -0.39 12.24
N ASP A 81 3.13 0.27 11.10
CA ASP A 81 4.47 0.68 10.68
C ASP A 81 5.08 1.69 11.66
N TRP A 82 4.23 2.50 12.30
CA TRP A 82 4.67 3.42 13.34
C TRP A 82 3.59 3.68 14.41
N PHE A 83 3.46 2.78 15.38
CA PHE A 83 2.65 2.97 16.61
C PHE A 83 1.17 3.36 16.40
N PHE A 84 0.57 3.02 15.25
CA PHE A 84 -0.85 3.26 14.94
C PHE A 84 -1.26 4.73 15.10
N MET A 85 -0.38 5.63 14.65
CA MET A 85 -0.48 7.06 14.93
C MET A 85 -1.12 7.82 13.78
N ASN A 86 -2.04 8.74 14.07
CA ASN A 86 -2.35 9.81 13.13
C ASN A 86 -1.18 10.78 13.09
N ILE A 87 -0.73 11.12 11.88
CA ILE A 87 0.33 12.08 11.64
C ILE A 87 -0.21 13.13 10.65
N PRO A 88 -0.19 14.42 11.01
CA PRO A 88 -0.51 15.46 10.05
C PRO A 88 0.62 15.65 9.02
N ASP A 89 0.26 15.62 7.73
CA ASP A 89 1.23 15.74 6.62
C ASP A 89 1.40 17.17 6.12
N GLY A 90 0.37 18.00 6.30
CA GLY A 90 0.31 19.35 5.78
C GLY A 90 -0.33 20.35 6.75
N ASN A 91 -1.05 21.33 6.20
CA ASN A 91 -1.56 22.48 6.96
C ASN A 91 -3.04 22.36 7.38
N GLY A 92 -3.69 21.22 7.13
CA GLY A 92 -5.09 21.00 7.53
C GLY A 92 -6.15 21.33 6.50
N THR A 93 -5.78 21.54 5.23
CA THR A 93 -6.75 21.81 4.16
C THR A 93 -6.47 20.94 2.93
N PRO A 94 -7.52 20.50 2.18
CA PRO A 94 -7.32 19.71 0.97
C PRO A 94 -6.44 20.41 -0.06
N SER A 95 -6.73 21.70 -0.31
CA SER A 95 -6.01 22.52 -1.27
C SER A 95 -4.61 22.82 -0.77
N GLY A 96 -3.64 22.05 -1.25
CA GLY A 96 -2.25 22.12 -0.82
C GLY A 96 -1.79 20.95 0.03
N SER A 97 -2.63 19.91 0.18
CA SER A 97 -2.22 18.64 0.75
C SER A 97 -1.07 18.01 -0.05
N SER A 98 -0.27 17.21 0.65
CA SER A 98 0.86 16.48 0.04
C SER A 98 0.41 15.61 -1.14
N VAL A 99 -0.76 14.96 -1.03
CA VAL A 99 -1.33 14.15 -2.10
C VAL A 99 -1.78 14.99 -3.29
N GLU A 100 -2.45 16.14 -3.09
CA GLU A 100 -2.85 16.99 -4.22
C GLU A 100 -1.65 17.61 -4.94
N ALA A 101 -0.59 17.94 -4.21
CA ALA A 101 0.66 18.39 -4.80
C ALA A 101 1.29 17.30 -5.68
N LEU A 102 1.28 16.05 -5.21
CA LEU A 102 1.74 14.89 -5.98
C LEU A 102 0.88 14.64 -7.22
N LEU A 103 -0.45 14.71 -7.09
CA LEU A 103 -1.37 14.54 -8.23
C LEU A 103 -1.16 15.64 -9.28
N ALA A 104 -1.00 16.89 -8.84
CA ALA A 104 -0.76 18.02 -9.73
C ALA A 104 0.56 17.88 -10.49
N SER A 105 1.67 17.52 -9.80
CA SER A 105 2.97 17.33 -10.45
C SER A 105 2.98 16.13 -11.39
N THR A 106 2.29 15.04 -11.01
CA THR A 106 2.13 13.84 -11.85
C THR A 106 1.42 14.17 -13.16
N LEU A 107 0.26 14.83 -13.09
CA LEU A 107 -0.49 15.22 -14.27
C LEU A 107 0.28 16.23 -15.14
N ALA A 108 0.98 17.18 -14.52
CA ALA A 108 1.81 18.16 -15.25
C ALA A 108 2.99 17.51 -15.99
N ALA A 109 3.51 16.39 -15.48
CA ALA A 109 4.55 15.60 -16.14
C ALA A 109 4.02 14.70 -17.28
N GLY A 110 2.70 14.68 -17.52
CA GLY A 110 2.07 13.79 -18.49
C GLY A 110 1.87 12.35 -18.00
N SER A 111 2.16 12.09 -16.73
CA SER A 111 1.98 10.80 -16.07
C SER A 111 0.54 10.63 -15.59
N GLN A 112 0.14 9.37 -15.37
CA GLN A 112 -1.17 9.06 -14.80
C GLN A 112 -1.03 8.72 -13.31
N PRO A 113 -1.80 9.36 -12.40
CA PRO A 113 -1.85 8.95 -11.01
C PRO A 113 -2.75 7.72 -10.82
N LEU A 114 -2.26 6.74 -10.06
CA LEU A 114 -3.05 5.67 -9.43
C LEU A 114 -3.23 6.01 -7.94
N LEU A 115 -4.44 6.40 -7.57
CA LEU A 115 -4.79 6.86 -6.22
C LEU A 115 -5.45 5.76 -5.40
N THR A 116 -4.94 5.47 -4.21
CA THR A 116 -5.59 4.57 -3.26
C THR A 116 -6.77 5.25 -2.57
N LEU A 117 -7.93 4.57 -2.53
CA LEU A 117 -9.11 4.98 -1.76
C LEU A 117 -9.34 4.01 -0.61
N GLY A 118 -9.46 4.51 0.62
CA GLY A 118 -9.66 3.68 1.81
C GLY A 118 -11.03 2.99 1.81
N THR A 119 -11.04 1.66 1.80
CA THR A 119 -12.24 0.81 1.86
C THR A 119 -12.37 0.04 3.18
N ILE A 120 -11.40 0.18 4.10
CA ILE A 120 -11.42 -0.45 5.44
C ILE A 120 -12.58 0.01 6.35
N GLY A 121 -13.23 1.13 6.02
CA GLY A 121 -14.40 1.66 6.76
C GLY A 121 -14.05 2.65 7.86
N TRP A 122 -12.78 3.04 7.98
CA TRP A 122 -12.28 3.99 8.97
C TRP A 122 -11.33 4.98 8.32
N THR A 123 -11.50 6.27 8.61
CA THR A 123 -10.56 7.32 8.20
C THR A 123 -10.00 8.01 9.44
N PRO A 124 -8.74 8.49 9.44
CA PRO A 124 -8.21 9.28 10.55
C PRO A 124 -9.13 10.45 10.89
N LYS A 125 -9.20 10.85 12.15
CA LYS A 125 -9.92 12.06 12.54
C LYS A 125 -9.46 13.26 11.73
N ALA A 126 -10.40 14.09 11.30
CA ALA A 126 -10.15 15.31 10.53
C ALA A 126 -9.58 16.45 11.40
N VAL A 127 -8.50 16.17 12.15
CA VAL A 127 -7.85 17.12 13.06
C VAL A 127 -6.34 17.08 12.87
N GLN A 128 -5.75 18.26 12.79
CA GLN A 128 -4.30 18.49 12.65
C GLN A 128 -3.55 18.25 13.97
N GLN A 129 -3.60 17.00 14.45
CA GLN A 129 -3.01 16.61 15.73
C GLN A 129 -2.54 15.15 15.67
N LYS A 130 -1.38 14.87 16.30
CA LYS A 130 -0.98 13.49 16.59
C LYS A 130 -2.02 12.80 17.46
N ARG A 131 -2.39 11.56 17.10
CA ARG A 131 -3.25 10.64 17.88
C ARG A 131 -2.68 9.23 17.76
N TRP A 132 -3.05 8.30 18.63
CA TRP A 132 -2.53 6.93 18.60
C TRP A 132 -3.58 5.94 19.08
N GLY A 133 -3.69 4.79 18.39
CA GLY A 133 -4.74 3.81 18.63
C GLY A 133 -4.59 3.02 19.93
N TYR A 134 -3.37 2.99 20.49
CA TYR A 134 -3.04 2.24 21.70
C TYR A 134 -2.35 3.13 22.75
N SER A 135 -3.11 4.04 23.37
CA SER A 135 -2.63 4.83 24.51
C SER A 135 -2.21 3.94 25.69
N VAL A 136 -1.00 4.13 26.21
CA VAL A 136 -0.52 3.44 27.43
C VAL A 136 -1.32 3.86 28.65
N ILE A 137 -1.68 5.14 28.75
CA ILE A 137 -2.53 5.69 29.81
C ILE A 137 -3.92 5.04 29.77
N LYS A 138 -4.48 4.82 28.58
CA LYS A 138 -5.83 4.25 28.42
C LYS A 138 -5.87 2.72 28.55
N TYR A 139 -4.93 2.02 27.92
CA TYR A 139 -4.96 0.56 27.78
C TYR A 139 -3.94 -0.18 28.65
N GLY A 140 -3.14 0.55 29.43
CA GLY A 140 -2.15 0.01 30.35
C GLY A 140 -0.77 -0.23 29.72
N PRO A 141 0.16 -0.79 30.50
CA PRO A 141 1.55 -1.01 30.08
C PRO A 141 1.66 -1.81 28.78
N GLN A 142 2.52 -1.33 27.89
CA GLN A 142 2.81 -1.97 26.61
C GLN A 142 4.31 -2.26 26.49
N LEU A 143 4.68 -3.20 25.61
CA LEU A 143 6.08 -3.64 25.49
C LEU A 143 6.97 -2.53 24.92
N VAL A 144 6.45 -1.72 23.99
CA VAL A 144 7.17 -0.62 23.35
C VAL A 144 6.21 0.56 23.14
N THR A 145 6.71 1.76 23.40
CA THR A 145 6.13 3.06 23.03
C THR A 145 7.03 3.80 22.04
N GLU A 146 6.50 4.81 21.33
CA GLU A 146 7.25 5.62 20.37
C GLU A 146 8.56 6.16 20.98
N CYS A 147 8.50 6.65 22.22
CA CYS A 147 9.71 7.11 22.91
C CYS A 147 10.66 5.96 23.27
N SER A 148 10.16 4.85 23.84
CA SER A 148 11.03 3.75 24.27
C SER A 148 11.76 3.05 23.11
N TYR A 149 11.22 3.15 21.88
CA TYR A 149 11.87 2.65 20.66
C TYR A 149 13.28 3.22 20.46
N PHE A 150 13.50 4.48 20.88
CA PHE A 150 14.79 5.16 20.80
C PHE A 150 15.71 4.91 22.00
N GLY A 151 15.32 4.04 22.93
CA GLY A 151 16.12 3.68 24.10
C GLY A 151 16.27 4.84 25.09
N SER A 152 17.48 5.03 25.62
CA SER A 152 17.74 5.94 26.75
C SER A 152 17.68 7.42 26.39
N ASN A 153 17.78 7.78 25.10
CA ASN A 153 17.83 9.17 24.64
C ASN A 153 16.74 9.42 23.57
N PRO A 154 15.46 9.39 23.97
CA PRO A 154 14.38 9.57 23.01
C PRO A 154 14.34 11.00 22.46
N PRO A 155 14.00 11.19 21.17
CA PRO A 155 13.80 12.52 20.60
C PRO A 155 12.68 13.27 21.31
N ALA A 156 12.81 14.59 21.47
CA ALA A 156 11.81 15.41 22.17
C ALA A 156 10.41 15.41 21.52
N TRP A 157 10.31 15.00 20.25
CA TRP A 157 9.05 14.93 19.50
C TRP A 157 8.30 13.59 19.64
N CYS A 158 8.91 12.59 20.30
CA CYS A 158 8.28 11.30 20.51
C CYS A 158 7.14 11.39 21.52
N THR A 159 6.25 10.42 21.46
CA THR A 159 5.06 10.34 22.30
C THR A 159 5.17 9.13 23.22
N ALA A 160 5.45 9.36 24.50
CA ALA A 160 5.63 8.26 25.47
C ALA A 160 4.34 7.45 25.69
N ASP A 161 3.18 8.05 25.41
CA ASP A 161 1.87 7.41 25.52
C ASP A 161 1.48 6.60 24.27
N ALA A 162 2.15 6.78 23.14
CA ALA A 162 1.85 6.04 21.92
C ALA A 162 2.47 4.64 21.98
N GLY A 163 1.69 3.64 22.35
CA GLY A 163 2.12 2.25 22.45
C GLY A 163 1.95 1.47 21.15
N ASN A 164 2.67 0.35 21.02
CA ASN A 164 2.69 -0.50 19.83
C ASN A 164 1.55 -1.53 19.75
N GLY A 165 0.60 -1.48 20.68
CA GLY A 165 -0.51 -2.43 20.77
C GLY A 165 -0.12 -3.84 21.21
N THR A 166 1.07 -4.04 21.79
CA THR A 166 1.50 -5.31 22.38
C THR A 166 1.78 -5.15 23.86
N CYS A 167 1.56 -6.20 24.65
CA CYS A 167 1.59 -6.14 26.10
C CYS A 167 2.11 -7.45 26.70
N ASN A 168 2.61 -7.37 27.93
CA ASN A 168 2.90 -8.54 28.75
C ASN A 168 1.67 -8.83 29.64
N PRO A 169 0.98 -9.99 29.48
CA PRO A 169 -0.21 -10.30 30.27
C PRO A 169 0.05 -10.38 31.78
N ALA A 170 1.30 -10.62 32.21
CA ALA A 170 1.66 -10.62 33.62
C ALA A 170 1.76 -9.19 34.20
N GLN A 171 1.98 -8.17 33.36
CA GLN A 171 2.21 -6.79 33.77
C GLN A 171 1.02 -5.88 33.48
N ASN A 172 0.30 -6.11 32.38
CA ASN A 172 -0.87 -5.32 32.01
C ASN A 172 -2.16 -6.04 32.44
N GLN A 173 -2.71 -5.61 33.57
CA GLN A 173 -3.90 -6.18 34.20
C GLN A 173 -5.18 -5.36 33.94
N THR A 174 -5.20 -4.48 32.93
CA THR A 174 -6.34 -3.58 32.64
C THR A 174 -7.53 -4.29 31.98
N GLY A 175 -7.42 -5.58 31.67
CA GLY A 175 -8.39 -6.31 30.86
C GLY A 175 -8.23 -6.09 29.35
N HIS A 176 -7.37 -5.16 28.93
CA HIS A 176 -7.06 -4.92 27.52
C HIS A 176 -5.93 -5.78 26.99
N CYS A 177 -5.20 -6.53 27.83
CA CYS A 177 -4.14 -7.43 27.37
C CYS A 177 -4.65 -8.86 27.26
N ASN A 178 -4.68 -9.42 26.04
CA ASN A 178 -5.10 -10.82 25.83
C ASN A 178 -3.96 -11.81 26.12
N ALA A 179 -4.27 -13.10 26.18
CA ALA A 179 -3.29 -14.15 26.47
C ALA A 179 -2.16 -14.25 25.44
N SER A 180 -2.37 -13.76 24.21
CA SER A 180 -1.36 -13.72 23.14
C SER A 180 -0.46 -12.48 23.21
N GLY A 181 -0.59 -11.63 24.23
CA GLY A 181 0.22 -10.43 24.41
C GLY A 181 -0.14 -9.28 23.47
N LEU A 182 -1.41 -9.20 23.04
CA LEU A 182 -1.93 -8.09 22.24
C LEU A 182 -2.89 -7.24 23.05
N ILE A 183 -2.84 -5.92 22.81
CA ILE A 183 -3.90 -5.02 23.26
C ILE A 183 -5.16 -5.30 22.43
N VAL A 184 -6.30 -5.48 23.10
CA VAL A 184 -7.61 -5.77 22.51
C VAL A 184 -8.70 -4.88 23.13
N GLY A 185 -9.80 -4.72 22.40
CA GLY A 185 -10.92 -3.88 22.84
C GLY A 185 -10.57 -2.40 22.93
N ASN A 186 -9.55 -1.96 22.18
CA ASN A 186 -9.29 -0.54 22.01
C ASN A 186 -10.44 0.09 21.21
N ASP A 187 -10.68 1.38 21.46
CA ASP A 187 -11.71 2.15 20.79
C ASP A 187 -11.15 2.70 19.46
N PRO A 188 -11.69 2.29 18.28
CA PRO A 188 -11.30 2.87 17.00
C PRO A 188 -11.46 4.39 16.95
N LEU A 189 -12.36 4.96 17.77
CA LEU A 189 -12.60 6.40 17.83
C LEU A 189 -11.46 7.18 18.49
N ASP A 190 -10.40 6.54 19.02
CA ASP A 190 -9.20 7.25 19.47
C ASP A 190 -8.49 7.95 18.30
N THR A 191 -8.44 7.28 17.15
CA THR A 191 -7.71 7.74 15.95
C THR A 191 -8.61 7.97 14.75
N ALA A 192 -9.76 7.31 14.66
CA ALA A 192 -10.57 7.29 13.45
C ALA A 192 -12.00 7.81 13.65
N ASP A 193 -12.65 8.12 12.54
CA ASP A 193 -14.09 8.26 12.42
C ASP A 193 -14.59 7.25 11.36
N PRO A 194 -15.84 6.77 11.43
CA PRO A 194 -16.39 5.87 10.43
C PRO A 194 -16.33 6.49 9.03
N ALA A 195 -15.89 5.71 8.06
CA ALA A 195 -15.82 6.10 6.65
C ALA A 195 -16.71 5.19 5.80
N THR A 196 -17.39 5.76 4.82
CA THR A 196 -18.32 5.04 3.94
C THR A 196 -17.94 5.27 2.48
N PRO A 197 -18.60 4.62 1.49
CA PRO A 197 -18.40 4.96 0.09
C PRO A 197 -18.60 6.45 -0.20
N GLN A 198 -19.51 7.12 0.51
CA GLN A 198 -19.75 8.57 0.37
C GLN A 198 -18.52 9.41 0.76
N THR A 199 -17.74 8.97 1.75
CA THR A 199 -16.47 9.63 2.12
C THR A 199 -15.51 9.64 0.93
N GLN A 200 -15.42 8.53 0.20
CA GLN A 200 -14.52 8.41 -0.96
C GLN A 200 -15.06 9.13 -2.19
N THR A 201 -16.37 9.06 -2.47
CA THR A 201 -16.95 9.80 -3.60
C THR A 201 -16.92 11.31 -3.40
N ALA A 202 -17.01 11.79 -2.14
CA ALA A 202 -16.81 13.20 -1.84
C ALA A 202 -15.37 13.65 -2.14
N TRP A 203 -14.38 12.80 -1.85
CA TRP A 203 -13.00 13.08 -2.23
C TRP A 203 -12.83 13.11 -3.76
N ILE A 204 -13.38 12.14 -4.48
CA ILE A 204 -13.36 12.13 -5.95
C ILE A 204 -14.01 13.41 -6.50
N ALA A 205 -15.19 13.80 -6.01
CA ALA A 205 -15.86 15.01 -6.45
C ALA A 205 -14.99 16.27 -6.23
N HIS A 206 -14.29 16.35 -5.10
CA HIS A 206 -13.33 17.41 -4.82
C HIS A 206 -12.16 17.40 -5.81
N LEU A 207 -11.56 16.24 -6.08
CA LEU A 207 -10.49 16.09 -7.07
C LEU A 207 -10.95 16.45 -8.48
N GLN A 208 -12.19 16.12 -8.85
CA GLN A 208 -12.77 16.46 -10.14
C GLN A 208 -12.97 17.96 -10.32
N GLN A 209 -13.31 18.70 -9.26
CA GLN A 209 -13.38 20.17 -9.30
C GLN A 209 -12.01 20.78 -9.57
N ARG A 210 -10.93 20.14 -9.10
CA ARG A 210 -9.56 20.65 -9.24
C ARG A 210 -8.86 20.22 -10.52
N PHE A 211 -8.99 18.95 -10.91
CA PHE A 211 -8.22 18.31 -11.98
C PHE A 211 -9.08 17.87 -13.17
N GLY A 212 -10.41 18.01 -13.08
CA GLY A 212 -11.36 17.48 -14.06
C GLY A 212 -11.69 16.01 -13.83
N THR A 213 -12.68 15.52 -14.57
CA THR A 213 -13.09 14.10 -14.56
C THR A 213 -12.03 13.21 -15.22
N ALA A 214 -12.13 11.89 -15.01
CA ALA A 214 -11.31 10.93 -15.74
C ALA A 214 -11.43 11.10 -17.28
N ALA A 215 -12.60 11.50 -17.80
CA ALA A 215 -12.82 11.74 -19.22
C ALA A 215 -12.14 13.04 -19.71
N SER A 216 -11.90 14.00 -18.81
CA SER A 216 -11.27 15.29 -19.10
C SER A 216 -9.77 15.32 -18.81
N GLY A 217 -9.16 14.16 -18.52
CA GLY A 217 -7.72 14.04 -18.24
C GLY A 217 -7.34 14.20 -16.77
N GLY A 218 -8.32 14.23 -15.85
CA GLY A 218 -8.07 14.20 -14.41
C GLY A 218 -7.74 12.80 -13.88
N VAL A 219 -7.83 12.61 -12.56
CA VAL A 219 -7.52 11.32 -11.91
C VAL A 219 -8.47 10.23 -12.42
N ARG A 220 -7.89 9.18 -13.01
CA ARG A 220 -8.63 8.08 -13.64
C ARG A 220 -8.45 6.74 -12.94
N TYR A 221 -7.27 6.48 -12.39
CA TYR A 221 -6.94 5.19 -11.80
C TYR A 221 -7.13 5.23 -10.29
N TYR A 222 -7.95 4.31 -9.76
CA TYR A 222 -8.21 4.17 -8.33
C TYR A 222 -7.91 2.76 -7.86
N ALA A 223 -7.14 2.61 -6.79
CA ALA A 223 -6.96 1.34 -6.10
C ALA A 223 -7.96 1.24 -4.94
N LEU A 224 -8.65 0.10 -4.84
CA LEU A 224 -9.48 -0.21 -3.68
C LEU A 224 -8.58 -0.63 -2.53
N ASP A 225 -8.20 0.36 -1.73
CA ASP A 225 -7.35 0.19 -0.54
C ASP A 225 -5.96 -0.40 -0.86
N ASN A 226 -5.36 -1.08 0.11
CA ASN A 226 -4.05 -1.69 0.04
C ASN A 226 -4.01 -2.92 0.94
N GLU A 227 -3.69 -4.08 0.39
CA GLU A 227 -3.39 -5.30 1.14
C GLU A 227 -4.48 -5.68 2.16
N PRO A 228 -5.74 -5.84 1.73
CA PRO A 228 -6.87 -5.98 2.65
C PRO A 228 -6.77 -7.23 3.54
N MET A 229 -6.14 -8.31 3.05
CA MET A 229 -5.89 -9.51 3.86
C MET A 229 -4.81 -9.34 4.94
N LEU A 230 -4.21 -8.15 5.08
CA LEU A 230 -3.33 -7.79 6.20
C LEU A 230 -3.97 -6.78 7.16
N TRP A 231 -5.22 -6.33 6.94
CA TRP A 231 -5.83 -5.31 7.82
C TRP A 231 -5.88 -5.72 9.30
N ASN A 232 -6.08 -7.01 9.60
CA ASN A 232 -6.05 -7.56 10.97
C ASN A 232 -4.68 -7.55 11.65
N SER A 233 -3.62 -7.28 10.90
CA SER A 233 -2.27 -7.05 11.41
C SER A 233 -1.91 -5.57 11.29
N THR A 234 -1.87 -5.05 10.06
CA THR A 234 -1.40 -3.71 9.71
C THR A 234 -2.28 -2.62 10.33
N HIS A 235 -3.60 -2.81 10.33
CA HIS A 235 -4.60 -1.85 10.84
C HIS A 235 -5.39 -2.42 12.02
N ARG A 236 -4.74 -3.26 12.84
CA ARG A 236 -5.37 -3.99 13.94
C ARG A 236 -6.14 -3.11 14.92
N ASP A 237 -5.72 -1.87 15.10
CA ASP A 237 -6.40 -0.89 15.97
C ASP A 237 -7.82 -0.53 15.51
N VAL A 238 -8.19 -0.75 14.25
CA VAL A 238 -9.56 -0.48 13.76
C VAL A 238 -10.24 -1.67 13.06
N HIS A 239 -9.45 -2.61 12.55
CA HIS A 239 -9.96 -3.83 11.91
C HIS A 239 -9.16 -5.04 12.43
N PRO A 240 -9.38 -5.49 13.68
CA PRO A 240 -8.63 -6.61 14.26
C PRO A 240 -9.11 -7.99 13.79
N GLN A 241 -10.28 -8.07 13.13
CA GLN A 241 -10.86 -9.35 12.72
C GLN A 241 -10.27 -9.78 11.37
N PRO A 242 -9.92 -11.06 11.20
CA PRO A 242 -9.45 -11.53 9.90
C PRO A 242 -10.52 -11.34 8.81
N LEU A 243 -10.15 -10.64 7.74
CA LEU A 243 -11.00 -10.39 6.59
C LEU A 243 -11.36 -11.69 5.85
N THR A 244 -12.61 -11.79 5.38
CA THR A 244 -13.14 -12.94 4.61
C THR A 244 -13.39 -12.59 3.14
N TYR A 245 -13.65 -13.60 2.30
CA TYR A 245 -14.07 -13.43 0.90
C TYR A 245 -15.33 -12.58 0.77
N ASP A 246 -16.35 -12.87 1.58
CA ASP A 246 -17.61 -12.13 1.55
C ASP A 246 -17.42 -10.67 1.95
N GLU A 247 -16.61 -10.39 2.98
CA GLU A 247 -16.40 -9.01 3.43
C GLU A 247 -15.69 -8.17 2.36
N ILE A 248 -14.60 -8.69 1.77
CA ILE A 248 -13.88 -7.94 0.73
C ILE A 248 -14.72 -7.76 -0.55
N TRP A 249 -15.57 -8.74 -0.88
CA TRP A 249 -16.49 -8.60 -2.00
C TRP A 249 -17.58 -7.55 -1.74
N GLN A 250 -18.20 -7.57 -0.55
CA GLN A 250 -19.19 -6.56 -0.17
C GLN A 250 -18.59 -5.15 -0.21
N ARG A 251 -17.38 -4.97 0.34
CA ARG A 251 -16.66 -3.69 0.25
C ARG A 251 -16.35 -3.31 -1.21
N THR A 252 -15.97 -4.27 -2.05
CA THR A 252 -15.77 -4.01 -3.48
C THR A 252 -17.04 -3.49 -4.14
N VAL A 253 -18.18 -4.14 -3.92
CA VAL A 253 -19.48 -3.72 -4.48
C VAL A 253 -19.84 -2.31 -4.02
N ASP A 254 -19.74 -2.05 -2.72
CA ASP A 254 -20.14 -0.77 -2.12
C ASP A 254 -19.26 0.39 -2.61
N TYR A 255 -17.94 0.23 -2.53
CA TYR A 255 -17.01 1.30 -2.89
C TYR A 255 -16.85 1.44 -4.41
N ALA A 256 -16.59 0.35 -5.13
CA ALA A 256 -16.42 0.43 -6.59
C ALA A 256 -17.72 0.83 -7.29
N GLY A 257 -18.87 0.36 -6.80
CA GLY A 257 -20.18 0.79 -7.31
C GLY A 257 -20.37 2.30 -7.17
N ALA A 258 -20.11 2.85 -5.98
CA ALA A 258 -20.19 4.29 -5.75
C ALA A 258 -19.19 5.09 -6.60
N ILE A 259 -17.95 4.60 -6.75
CA ILE A 259 -16.92 5.23 -7.60
C ILE A 259 -17.39 5.27 -9.06
N LYS A 260 -17.94 4.17 -9.60
CA LYS A 260 -18.42 4.10 -10.99
C LYS A 260 -19.63 5.00 -11.24
N VAL A 261 -20.44 5.26 -10.23
CA VAL A 261 -21.53 6.26 -10.31
C VAL A 261 -20.96 7.69 -10.32
N GLN A 262 -19.99 7.98 -9.46
CA GLN A 262 -19.35 9.30 -9.37
C GLN A 262 -18.50 9.65 -10.61
N ASP A 263 -17.78 8.67 -11.15
CA ASP A 263 -16.97 8.81 -12.35
C ASP A 263 -17.06 7.54 -13.22
N PRO A 264 -17.95 7.51 -14.22
CA PRO A 264 -18.06 6.37 -15.14
C PRO A 264 -16.77 6.09 -15.94
N GLY A 265 -15.86 7.06 -16.04
CA GLY A 265 -14.55 6.93 -16.68
C GLY A 265 -13.47 6.34 -15.76
N ALA A 266 -13.75 6.19 -14.46
CA ALA A 266 -12.81 5.62 -13.50
C ALA A 266 -12.40 4.20 -13.88
N ARG A 267 -11.14 3.89 -13.55
CA ARG A 267 -10.49 2.60 -13.78
C ARG A 267 -10.00 2.05 -12.45
N ILE A 268 -10.60 0.95 -12.01
CA ILE A 268 -10.48 0.47 -10.64
C ILE A 268 -9.55 -0.74 -10.58
N PHE A 269 -8.59 -0.70 -9.66
CA PHE A 269 -7.67 -1.79 -9.30
C PHE A 269 -8.17 -2.47 -8.03
N GLY A 270 -8.19 -3.80 -8.00
CA GLY A 270 -8.61 -4.56 -6.83
C GLY A 270 -8.36 -6.06 -6.97
N PRO A 271 -8.17 -6.79 -5.86
CA PRO A 271 -8.32 -6.33 -4.47
C PRO A 271 -7.01 -5.78 -3.85
N VAL A 272 -5.95 -5.60 -4.64
CA VAL A 272 -4.64 -5.08 -4.19
C VAL A 272 -3.96 -6.04 -3.19
N THR A 273 -3.75 -7.28 -3.62
CA THR A 273 -3.23 -8.37 -2.78
C THR A 273 -1.78 -8.15 -2.32
N TRP A 274 -1.43 -8.60 -1.11
CA TRP A 274 -0.09 -8.40 -0.53
C TRP A 274 0.97 -9.42 -0.98
N GLY A 275 0.55 -10.59 -1.45
CA GLY A 275 1.50 -11.64 -1.80
C GLY A 275 0.86 -13.00 -2.01
N TYR A 276 1.71 -14.02 -2.04
CA TYR A 276 1.34 -15.38 -2.47
C TYR A 276 0.13 -15.94 -1.73
N CYS A 277 0.07 -15.83 -0.40
CA CYS A 277 -1.04 -16.36 0.40
C CYS A 277 -2.39 -15.74 0.01
N ASP A 278 -2.43 -14.41 -0.11
CA ASP A 278 -3.62 -13.65 -0.49
C ASP A 278 -4.17 -14.11 -1.84
N LEU A 279 -3.34 -14.59 -2.77
CA LEU A 279 -3.82 -15.12 -4.05
C LEU A 279 -4.78 -16.34 -3.88
N PHE A 280 -4.65 -17.07 -2.77
CA PHE A 280 -5.35 -18.35 -2.54
C PHE A 280 -6.33 -18.34 -1.38
N GLY A 281 -5.99 -17.76 -0.24
CA GLY A 281 -6.82 -17.78 0.98
C GLY A 281 -7.05 -16.36 1.52
N SER A 282 -8.06 -16.22 2.36
CA SER A 282 -8.33 -14.97 3.07
C SER A 282 -7.48 -14.86 4.33
N ALA A 283 -7.56 -13.72 5.02
CA ALA A 283 -6.95 -13.57 6.34
C ALA A 283 -7.59 -14.51 7.38
N ALA A 284 -8.85 -14.91 7.17
CA ALA A 284 -9.54 -15.90 8.00
C ALA A 284 -9.08 -17.35 7.76
N ASP A 285 -8.34 -17.59 6.68
CA ASP A 285 -7.72 -18.87 6.37
C ASP A 285 -6.25 -18.92 6.83
N ASN A 286 -5.62 -20.10 6.74
CA ASN A 286 -4.20 -20.26 7.05
C ASN A 286 -3.35 -20.19 5.77
N CYS A 287 -3.30 -18.99 5.18
CA CYS A 287 -2.61 -18.68 3.92
C CYS A 287 -3.24 -19.31 2.66
N LEU A 288 -3.16 -20.63 2.47
CA LEU A 288 -3.63 -21.27 1.23
C LEU A 288 -5.01 -21.89 1.36
N ASP A 289 -5.29 -22.51 2.51
CA ASP A 289 -6.50 -23.26 2.77
C ASP A 289 -7.08 -22.88 4.13
N GLY A 290 -8.40 -23.04 4.26
CA GLY A 290 -9.11 -22.83 5.51
C GLY A 290 -10.63 -22.89 5.31
N SER A 291 -11.37 -22.58 6.37
CA SER A 291 -12.82 -22.69 6.39
C SER A 291 -13.50 -21.68 5.48
N ASP A 292 -12.93 -20.49 5.28
CA ASP A 292 -13.51 -19.46 4.42
C ASP A 292 -13.43 -19.92 2.96
N ARG A 293 -12.23 -20.29 2.47
CA ARG A 293 -12.10 -20.91 1.14
C ARG A 293 -12.98 -22.15 0.96
N ALA A 294 -13.11 -23.01 1.97
CA ALA A 294 -13.98 -24.19 1.90
C ALA A 294 -15.46 -23.81 1.75
N ALA A 295 -15.92 -22.78 2.46
CA ALA A 295 -17.28 -22.23 2.32
C ALA A 295 -17.55 -21.68 0.91
N HIS A 296 -16.49 -21.26 0.20
CA HIS A 296 -16.53 -20.78 -1.18
C HIS A 296 -16.19 -21.86 -2.22
N GLY A 297 -16.51 -23.13 -1.91
CA GLY A 297 -16.36 -24.26 -2.83
C GLY A 297 -14.91 -24.64 -3.11
N GLY A 298 -13.97 -24.27 -2.24
CA GLY A 298 -12.54 -24.55 -2.40
C GLY A 298 -11.84 -23.70 -3.45
N VAL A 299 -12.50 -22.66 -3.98
CA VAL A 299 -11.95 -21.81 -5.04
C VAL A 299 -10.90 -20.85 -4.46
N PRO A 300 -9.68 -20.75 -5.01
CA PRO A 300 -8.69 -19.77 -4.60
C PRO A 300 -9.21 -18.33 -4.63
N PHE A 301 -8.83 -17.50 -3.66
CA PHE A 301 -9.40 -16.16 -3.44
C PHE A 301 -9.47 -15.31 -4.70
N VAL A 302 -8.35 -15.05 -5.35
CA VAL A 302 -8.33 -14.15 -6.50
C VAL A 302 -9.17 -14.69 -7.66
N LYS A 303 -9.20 -16.02 -7.83
CA LYS A 303 -10.07 -16.65 -8.84
C LYS A 303 -11.54 -16.45 -8.48
N TRP A 304 -11.92 -16.66 -7.22
CA TRP A 304 -13.28 -16.43 -6.75
C TRP A 304 -13.67 -14.96 -6.91
N TYR A 305 -12.80 -14.03 -6.51
CA TYR A 305 -13.01 -12.59 -6.63
C TYR A 305 -13.27 -12.16 -8.09
N LEU A 306 -12.47 -12.65 -9.04
CA LEU A 306 -12.69 -12.40 -10.46
C LEU A 306 -14.01 -12.99 -10.98
N GLN A 307 -14.42 -14.16 -10.48
CA GLN A 307 -15.73 -14.73 -10.82
C GLN A 307 -16.87 -13.84 -10.32
N GLN A 308 -16.74 -13.24 -9.14
CA GLN A 308 -17.70 -12.27 -8.61
C GLN A 308 -17.75 -11.00 -9.48
N VAL A 309 -16.59 -10.43 -9.85
CA VAL A 309 -16.52 -9.27 -10.75
C VAL A 309 -17.22 -9.54 -12.09
N CYS A 310 -16.95 -10.70 -12.70
CA CYS A 310 -17.59 -11.11 -13.96
C CYS A 310 -19.10 -11.32 -13.80
N SER A 311 -19.53 -11.96 -12.72
CA SER A 311 -20.95 -12.23 -12.44
C SER A 311 -21.72 -10.93 -12.22
N TYR A 312 -21.15 -10.00 -11.46
CA TYR A 312 -21.72 -8.68 -11.25
C TYR A 312 -21.85 -7.91 -12.57
N GLN A 313 -20.81 -7.91 -13.41
CA GLN A 313 -20.87 -7.25 -14.71
C GLN A 313 -21.98 -7.83 -15.59
N ALA A 314 -22.14 -9.16 -15.62
CA ALA A 314 -23.17 -9.81 -16.41
C ALA A 314 -24.59 -9.45 -15.93
N GLN A 315 -24.78 -9.24 -14.62
CA GLN A 315 -26.07 -8.92 -14.02
C GLN A 315 -26.42 -7.42 -14.09
N HIS A 316 -25.44 -6.54 -13.93
CA HIS A 316 -25.65 -5.11 -13.76
C HIS A 316 -25.15 -4.25 -14.93
N GLY A 317 -24.45 -4.83 -15.89
CA GLY A 317 -23.85 -4.12 -17.02
C GLY A 317 -22.66 -3.22 -16.65
N VAL A 318 -22.22 -3.24 -15.39
CA VAL A 318 -21.10 -2.42 -14.88
C VAL A 318 -19.97 -3.32 -14.41
N ARG A 319 -18.77 -3.09 -14.92
CA ARG A 319 -17.54 -3.73 -14.41
C ARG A 319 -17.02 -2.93 -13.21
N LEU A 320 -17.00 -3.57 -12.04
CA LEU A 320 -16.54 -2.95 -10.80
C LEU A 320 -15.01 -2.82 -10.72
N VAL A 321 -14.28 -3.82 -11.21
CA VAL A 321 -12.80 -3.85 -11.20
C VAL A 321 -12.28 -4.01 -12.61
N ASP A 322 -11.44 -3.08 -13.04
CA ASP A 322 -10.83 -3.04 -14.38
C ASP A 322 -9.47 -3.74 -14.43
N PHE A 323 -8.71 -3.71 -13.33
CA PHE A 323 -7.37 -4.26 -13.20
C PHE A 323 -7.27 -5.18 -11.97
N LEU A 324 -6.79 -6.40 -12.20
CA LEU A 324 -6.32 -7.30 -11.13
C LEU A 324 -4.87 -6.97 -10.79
#